data_AF-A0A5C1IVF2-F1
#
_entry.id   AF-A0A5C1IVF2-F1
#
_cell.length_a   1.000
_cell.length_b   1.000
_cell.length_c   1.000
_cell.angle_alpha   90.00
_cell.angle_beta   90.00
_cell.angle_gamma   90.00
#
_symmetry.space_group_name_H-M   'P 1'
#
loop_
_entity.id
_entity.type
_entity.pdbx_description
1 polymer ?
#
loop_
_entity_poly.entity_id
_entity_poly.type
_entity_poly.pdbx_seq_one_letter_code
_entity_poly.pdbx_strand_id
1 'polypeptide(L)'
;RAIFGEKAREVRDTSLKVPHGESGKVIGIRVFSREDDDELPAGVNELVRVYVAQKRKISDGDKLAGRHGNKGVIGKILPAEDMPFLPDGTPVDIILNTHGVPRRMNIGQILETHLGWIAKTGWNIDVAAGVPDWADKLPEELYSAGPDTRTATPVFDGAQEAELQGLLSSTLANRDGEVMVNGDGKAMLFDGRSGEPFPYPVTVGYMYIMKLHHLVDD
;
A
#
# COMPACT_ATOMS: atom_id res chain seq x y z
N ARG A 1 53.22 23.38 -2.31
CA ARG A 1 54.45 22.70 -2.77
C ARG A 1 55.73 23.16 -2.04
N ALA A 2 56.16 24.44 -2.06
CA ALA A 2 57.43 24.84 -1.40
C ALA A 2 57.37 25.02 0.14
N ILE A 3 56.22 25.45 0.69
CA ILE A 3 56.09 25.76 2.14
C ILE A 3 55.81 24.49 2.97
N PHE A 4 55.19 23.48 2.38
CA PHE A 4 54.73 22.27 3.09
C PHE A 4 55.55 21.00 2.79
N GLY A 5 56.61 21.08 1.96
CA GLY A 5 57.46 19.93 1.66
C GLY A 5 56.78 18.75 0.95
N GLU A 6 55.55 18.93 0.45
CA GLU A 6 54.82 17.87 -0.26
C GLU A 6 55.53 17.47 -1.56
N LYS A 7 55.85 16.17 -1.70
CA LYS A 7 56.42 15.58 -2.91
C LYS A 7 55.53 15.87 -4.13
N ALA A 8 56.14 16.18 -5.26
CA ALA A 8 55.42 16.41 -6.51
C ALA A 8 54.64 15.14 -6.90
N ARG A 9 53.31 15.21 -6.79
CA ARG A 9 52.38 14.25 -7.41
C ARG A 9 51.90 14.85 -8.73
N GLU A 10 52.19 14.19 -9.84
CA GLU A 10 51.66 14.51 -11.18
C GLU A 10 50.41 13.68 -11.50
N VAL A 11 49.53 13.51 -10.51
CA VAL A 11 48.28 12.77 -10.66
C VAL A 11 47.11 13.62 -10.22
N ARG A 12 45.99 13.50 -10.94
CA ARG A 12 44.71 14.11 -10.58
C ARG A 12 43.82 13.04 -9.94
N ASP A 13 43.12 13.40 -8.87
CA ASP A 13 42.11 12.53 -8.27
C ASP A 13 40.89 12.41 -9.22
N THR A 14 40.69 11.22 -9.76
CA THR A 14 39.53 10.83 -10.56
C THR A 14 38.79 9.65 -9.93
N SER A 15 38.87 9.49 -8.61
CA SER A 15 38.21 8.42 -7.89
C SER A 15 36.69 8.44 -8.11
N LEU A 16 36.09 7.26 -8.22
CA LEU A 16 34.63 7.13 -8.24
C LEU A 16 34.08 7.57 -6.87
N LYS A 17 33.14 8.52 -6.89
CA LYS A 17 32.45 9.02 -5.70
C LYS A 17 30.97 8.67 -5.81
N VAL A 18 30.32 8.51 -4.65
CA VAL A 18 28.86 8.30 -4.61
C VAL A 18 28.19 9.56 -5.19
N PRO A 19 27.25 9.41 -6.14
CA PRO A 19 26.48 10.54 -6.68
C PRO A 19 25.69 11.27 -5.59
N HIS A 20 25.29 12.51 -5.88
CA HIS A 20 24.41 13.26 -4.99
C HIS A 20 23.02 12.60 -4.88
N GLY A 21 22.42 12.62 -3.70
CA GLY A 21 21.10 12.00 -3.45
C GLY A 21 21.14 10.49 -3.25
N GLU A 22 22.23 9.83 -3.63
CA GLU A 22 22.41 8.40 -3.39
C GLU A 22 23.01 8.13 -2.01
N SER A 23 22.44 7.15 -1.32
CA SER A 23 22.95 6.65 -0.05
C SER A 23 22.59 5.18 0.09
N GLY A 24 23.38 4.42 0.85
CA GLY A 24 23.08 3.01 1.04
C GLY A 24 24.21 2.24 1.67
N LYS A 25 24.06 0.91 1.62
CA LYS A 25 25.09 -0.03 2.04
C LYS A 25 25.70 -0.67 0.81
N VAL A 26 27.03 -0.80 0.80
CA VAL A 26 27.71 -1.62 -0.20
C VAL A 26 27.36 -3.07 0.09
N ILE A 27 26.71 -3.73 -0.87
CA ILE A 27 26.29 -5.13 -0.74
C ILE A 27 27.19 -6.10 -1.51
N GLY A 28 28.01 -5.57 -2.42
CA GLY A 28 28.92 -6.38 -3.21
C GLY A 28 29.89 -5.53 -3.99
N ILE A 29 31.07 -6.09 -4.23
CA ILE A 29 32.12 -5.51 -5.07
C ILE A 29 32.51 -6.61 -6.06
N ARG A 30 32.54 -6.27 -7.35
CA ARG A 30 33.02 -7.16 -8.39
C ARG A 30 34.14 -6.46 -9.14
N VAL A 31 35.33 -7.04 -9.04
CA VAL A 31 36.55 -6.57 -9.68
C VAL A 31 36.81 -7.46 -10.89
N PHE A 32 37.22 -6.85 -11.99
CA PHE A 32 37.69 -7.53 -13.19
C PHE A 32 39.06 -6.96 -13.56
N SER A 33 40.04 -7.82 -13.84
CA SER A 33 41.41 -7.42 -14.15
C SER A 33 41.92 -8.10 -15.40
N ARG A 34 42.61 -7.35 -16.26
CA ARG A 34 43.29 -7.91 -17.44
C ARG A 34 44.41 -8.89 -17.05
N GLU A 35 45.01 -8.70 -15.88
CA GLU A 35 46.06 -9.59 -15.36
C GLU A 35 45.50 -10.94 -14.93
N ASP A 36 44.22 -10.97 -14.52
CA ASP A 36 43.51 -12.18 -14.10
C ASP A 36 42.80 -12.89 -15.28
N ASP A 37 43.15 -12.53 -16.52
CA ASP A 37 42.58 -13.05 -17.78
C ASP A 37 41.07 -12.77 -17.95
N ASP A 38 40.55 -11.70 -17.32
CA ASP A 38 39.17 -11.26 -17.54
C ASP A 38 38.99 -10.55 -18.90
N GLU A 39 37.87 -10.80 -19.56
CA GLU A 39 37.50 -10.12 -20.81
C GLU A 39 37.14 -8.65 -20.55
N LEU A 40 38.04 -7.74 -20.97
CA LEU A 40 37.88 -6.29 -20.82
C LEU A 40 37.99 -5.53 -22.15
N PRO A 41 37.23 -4.42 -22.33
CA PRO A 41 37.35 -3.55 -23.50
C PRO A 41 38.78 -3.06 -23.74
N ALA A 42 39.13 -2.78 -25.00
CA ALA A 42 40.46 -2.30 -25.37
C ALA A 42 40.81 -0.99 -24.62
N GLY A 43 42.00 -0.95 -24.02
CA GLY A 43 42.48 0.20 -23.25
C GLY A 43 42.05 0.24 -21.78
N VAL A 44 41.26 -0.74 -21.30
CA VAL A 44 40.91 -0.89 -19.88
C VAL A 44 41.80 -1.95 -19.24
N ASN A 45 42.45 -1.59 -18.13
CA ASN A 45 43.32 -2.49 -17.36
C ASN A 45 42.55 -3.21 -16.24
N GLU A 46 41.71 -2.46 -15.51
CA GLU A 46 40.92 -2.96 -14.39
C GLU A 46 39.54 -2.29 -14.40
N LEU A 47 38.48 -3.03 -14.07
CA LEU A 47 37.11 -2.56 -13.95
C LEU A 47 36.53 -2.97 -12.60
N VAL A 48 36.13 -2.00 -11.79
CA VAL A 48 35.52 -2.24 -10.48
C VAL A 48 34.05 -1.82 -10.52
N ARG A 49 33.14 -2.75 -10.18
CA ARG A 49 31.71 -2.48 -9.96
C ARG A 49 31.39 -2.57 -8.48
N VAL A 50 30.80 -1.52 -7.94
CA VAL A 50 30.34 -1.45 -6.55
C VAL A 50 28.82 -1.41 -6.54
N TYR A 51 28.19 -2.39 -5.90
CA TYR A 51 26.74 -2.46 -5.76
C TYR A 51 26.32 -1.79 -4.44
N VAL A 52 25.59 -0.68 -4.54
CA VAL A 52 25.05 0.05 -3.39
C VAL A 52 23.55 -0.18 -3.32
N ALA A 53 23.06 -0.69 -2.20
CA ALA A 53 21.64 -0.91 -1.96
C ALA A 53 21.09 0.09 -0.95
N GLN A 54 19.92 0.66 -1.27
CA GLN A 54 19.20 1.60 -0.42
C GLN A 54 17.85 0.99 0.00
N LYS A 55 17.52 1.08 1.30
CA LYS A 55 16.18 0.75 1.81
C LYS A 55 15.38 2.03 1.96
N ARG A 56 14.58 2.37 0.95
CA ARG A 56 13.75 3.59 0.94
C ARG A 56 12.42 3.35 1.66
N LYS A 57 12.14 4.18 2.67
CA LYS A 57 10.82 4.22 3.32
C LYS A 57 9.83 4.98 2.43
N ILE A 58 8.57 4.98 2.82
CA ILE A 58 7.56 5.84 2.21
C ILE A 58 7.75 7.26 2.74
N SER A 59 7.68 8.25 1.84
CA SER A 59 7.95 9.65 2.15
C SER A 59 6.87 10.55 1.56
N ASP A 60 6.70 11.74 2.13
CA ASP A 60 5.87 12.78 1.53
C ASP A 60 6.34 13.07 0.11
N GLY A 61 5.40 13.13 -0.84
CA GLY A 61 5.70 13.25 -2.27
C GLY A 61 5.78 11.93 -3.04
N ASP A 62 5.97 10.78 -2.37
CA ASP A 62 5.92 9.48 -3.04
C ASP A 62 4.55 9.24 -3.69
N LYS A 63 4.57 8.64 -4.89
CA LYS A 63 3.34 8.39 -5.64
C LYS A 63 2.73 7.03 -5.30
N LEU A 64 1.47 7.05 -4.90
CA LEU A 64 0.64 5.87 -4.66
C LEU A 64 -0.48 5.77 -5.69
N ALA A 65 -0.93 4.54 -5.95
CA ALA A 65 -2.11 4.29 -6.76
C ALA A 65 -2.87 3.04 -6.33
N GLY A 66 -4.19 3.08 -6.44
CA GLY A 66 -5.03 1.88 -6.44
C GLY A 66 -5.11 1.24 -7.83
N ARG A 67 -5.80 0.12 -7.92
CA ARG A 67 -5.98 -0.65 -9.16
C ARG A 67 -6.94 0.01 -10.16
N HIS A 68 -7.76 0.96 -9.70
CA HIS A 68 -8.83 1.62 -10.47
C HIS A 68 -8.40 3.00 -11.03
N GLY A 69 -7.10 3.23 -11.17
CA GLY A 69 -6.55 4.49 -11.70
C GLY A 69 -6.64 5.69 -10.76
N ASN A 70 -7.14 5.50 -9.53
CA ASN A 70 -7.01 6.46 -8.44
C ASN A 70 -5.53 6.56 -8.06
N LYS A 71 -4.91 7.73 -8.28
CA LYS A 71 -3.49 7.97 -8.05
C LYS A 71 -3.29 9.36 -7.45
N GLY A 72 -2.29 9.47 -6.59
CA GLY A 72 -1.94 10.70 -5.90
C GLY A 72 -0.53 10.62 -5.35
N VAL A 73 -0.02 11.76 -4.92
CA VAL A 73 1.20 11.83 -4.10
C VAL A 73 0.79 11.90 -2.64
N ILE A 74 1.65 11.40 -1.76
CA ILE A 74 1.44 11.51 -0.31
C ILE A 74 1.58 12.98 0.07
N GLY A 75 0.49 13.58 0.57
CA GLY A 75 0.50 14.98 0.99
C GLY A 75 1.05 15.17 2.39
N LYS A 76 0.79 14.21 3.30
CA LYS A 76 1.26 14.24 4.67
C LYS A 76 1.20 12.85 5.30
N ILE A 77 2.25 12.44 6.00
CA ILE A 77 2.26 11.29 6.91
C ILE A 77 1.95 11.80 8.34
N LEU A 78 0.81 11.39 8.89
CA LEU A 78 0.41 11.75 10.25
C LEU A 78 0.93 10.72 11.28
N PRO A 79 1.15 11.15 12.54
CA PRO A 79 1.25 10.23 13.67
C PRO A 79 0.00 9.34 13.78
N ALA A 80 0.15 8.13 14.33
CA ALA A 80 -0.95 7.16 14.39
C ALA A 80 -2.11 7.65 15.29
N GLU A 81 -1.78 8.35 16.37
CA GLU A 81 -2.71 8.97 17.32
C GLU A 81 -3.55 10.10 16.71
N ASP A 82 -3.04 10.73 15.65
CA ASP A 82 -3.71 11.84 14.94
C ASP A 82 -4.70 11.33 13.89
N MET A 83 -4.67 10.05 13.55
CA MET A 83 -5.50 9.47 12.50
C MET A 83 -6.93 9.23 13.01
N PRO A 84 -7.95 9.39 12.14
CA PRO A 84 -9.28 8.90 12.45
C PRO A 84 -9.25 7.42 12.82
N PHE A 85 -9.96 7.05 13.88
CA PHE A 85 -9.96 5.69 14.40
C PHE A 85 -11.38 5.14 14.56
N LEU A 86 -11.50 3.81 14.45
CA LEU A 86 -12.74 3.05 14.65
C LEU A 86 -13.11 2.98 16.14
N PRO A 87 -14.35 2.61 16.50
CA PRO A 87 -14.77 2.52 17.90
C PRO A 87 -13.91 1.59 18.77
N ASP A 88 -13.28 0.57 18.17
CA ASP A 88 -12.37 -0.36 18.82
C ASP A 88 -10.94 0.20 19.04
N GLY A 89 -10.70 1.45 18.65
CA GLY A 89 -9.41 2.13 18.75
C GLY A 89 -8.48 1.93 17.55
N THR A 90 -8.89 1.17 16.53
CA THR A 90 -8.04 0.91 15.35
C THR A 90 -7.95 2.16 14.46
N PRO A 91 -6.76 2.77 14.27
CA PRO A 91 -6.60 3.90 13.36
C PRO A 91 -6.67 3.44 11.90
N VAL A 92 -7.20 4.30 11.02
CA VAL A 92 -7.15 4.04 9.58
C VAL A 92 -5.74 4.28 9.02
N ASP A 93 -5.34 3.52 8.01
CA ASP A 93 -3.98 3.64 7.43
C ASP A 93 -3.86 4.75 6.38
N ILE A 94 -4.90 4.97 5.58
CA ILE A 94 -4.91 5.93 4.47
C ILE A 94 -6.26 6.61 4.35
N ILE A 95 -6.25 7.92 4.07
CA ILE A 95 -7.45 8.71 3.85
C ILE A 95 -7.50 9.13 2.37
N LEU A 96 -8.54 8.69 1.67
CA LEU A 96 -8.78 9.05 0.26
C LEU A 96 -9.88 10.11 0.18
N ASN A 97 -9.66 11.12 -0.68
CA ASN A 97 -10.60 12.22 -0.83
C ASN A 97 -11.83 11.80 -1.65
N THR A 98 -13.01 11.99 -1.07
CA THR A 98 -14.33 11.67 -1.66
C THR A 98 -14.59 12.40 -2.98
N HIS A 99 -14.17 13.66 -3.11
CA HIS A 99 -14.36 14.48 -4.32
C HIS A 99 -13.69 13.88 -5.57
N GLY A 100 -12.69 13.00 -5.37
CA GLY A 100 -11.97 12.34 -6.44
C GLY A 100 -12.76 11.22 -7.13
N VAL A 101 -13.78 10.66 -6.48
CA VAL A 101 -14.42 9.41 -6.89
C VAL A 101 -15.52 9.62 -7.94
N PRO A 102 -16.58 10.42 -7.71
CA PRO A 102 -17.73 10.46 -8.62
C PRO A 102 -17.35 10.96 -10.03
N ARG A 103 -16.49 11.98 -10.11
CA ARG A 103 -16.06 12.58 -11.38
C ARG A 103 -15.20 11.68 -12.26
N ARG A 104 -14.62 10.61 -11.71
CA ARG A 104 -13.71 9.70 -12.42
C ARG A 104 -14.38 8.41 -12.87
N MET A 105 -15.66 8.22 -12.53
CA MET A 105 -16.46 7.04 -12.91
C MET A 105 -15.77 5.71 -12.57
N ASN A 106 -14.93 5.69 -11.53
CA ASN A 106 -14.17 4.52 -11.10
C ASN A 106 -14.69 3.99 -9.75
N ILE A 107 -15.99 3.68 -9.72
CA ILE A 107 -16.70 3.19 -8.53
C ILE A 107 -16.17 1.84 -8.03
N GLY A 108 -15.47 1.09 -8.88
CA GLY A 108 -14.83 -0.19 -8.53
C GLY A 108 -13.91 -0.09 -7.31
N GLN A 109 -13.31 1.09 -7.04
CA GLN A 109 -12.53 1.29 -5.81
C GLN A 109 -13.40 1.23 -4.54
N ILE A 110 -14.64 1.70 -4.60
CA ILE A 110 -15.58 1.67 -3.47
C ILE A 110 -16.12 0.25 -3.29
N LEU A 111 -16.47 -0.43 -4.38
CA LEU A 111 -16.86 -1.85 -4.35
C LEU A 111 -15.72 -2.72 -3.76
N GLU A 112 -14.47 -2.45 -4.16
CA GLU A 112 -13.29 -3.09 -3.59
C GLU A 112 -13.15 -2.80 -2.09
N THR A 113 -13.34 -1.55 -1.65
CA THR A 113 -13.27 -1.20 -0.22
C THR A 113 -14.28 -2.01 0.61
N HIS A 114 -15.51 -2.15 0.12
CA HIS A 114 -16.55 -2.93 0.80
C HIS A 114 -16.22 -4.41 0.84
N LEU A 115 -15.87 -5.00 -0.31
CA LEU A 115 -15.47 -6.40 -0.37
C LEU A 115 -14.22 -6.68 0.47
N GLY A 116 -13.27 -5.74 0.51
CA GLY A 116 -12.07 -5.83 1.32
C GLY A 116 -12.38 -5.83 2.82
N TRP A 117 -13.37 -5.05 3.25
CA TRP A 117 -13.86 -5.11 4.63
C TRP A 117 -14.48 -6.48 4.95
N ILE A 118 -15.41 -6.95 4.11
CA ILE A 118 -16.04 -8.27 4.24
C ILE A 118 -14.97 -9.37 4.35
N ALA A 119 -13.98 -9.33 3.46
CA ALA A 119 -12.86 -10.27 3.44
C ALA A 119 -11.99 -10.20 4.70
N LYS A 120 -11.77 -9.00 5.24
CA LYS A 120 -10.99 -8.80 6.47
C LYS A 120 -11.70 -9.39 7.68
N THR A 121 -12.98 -9.08 7.86
CA THR A 121 -13.74 -9.49 9.05
C THR A 121 -14.21 -10.93 8.97
N GLY A 122 -14.45 -11.44 7.76
CA GLY A 122 -15.25 -12.63 7.55
C GLY A 122 -16.74 -12.31 7.61
N TRP A 123 -17.55 -13.30 7.25
CA TRP A 123 -19.01 -13.20 7.20
C TRP A 123 -19.65 -14.55 7.47
N ASN A 124 -20.92 -14.51 7.88
CA ASN A 124 -21.74 -15.70 8.02
C ASN A 124 -23.20 -15.37 7.65
N ILE A 125 -23.68 -15.97 6.56
CA ILE A 125 -25.07 -15.79 6.10
C ILE A 125 -25.98 -16.69 6.95
N ASP A 126 -27.04 -16.11 7.53
CA ASP A 126 -28.06 -16.91 8.20
C ASP A 126 -28.94 -17.62 7.17
N VAL A 127 -28.70 -18.92 7.02
CA VAL A 127 -29.45 -19.81 6.12
C VAL A 127 -30.49 -20.67 6.85
N ALA A 128 -30.71 -20.46 8.15
CA ALA A 128 -31.60 -21.30 8.95
C ALA A 128 -33.06 -21.25 8.47
N ALA A 129 -33.50 -20.11 7.93
CA ALA A 129 -34.84 -19.91 7.36
C ALA A 129 -34.91 -20.16 5.84
N GLY A 130 -33.82 -20.64 5.23
CA GLY A 130 -33.62 -20.72 3.78
C GLY A 130 -32.56 -19.72 3.28
N VAL A 131 -32.05 -19.94 2.08
CA VAL A 131 -31.07 -19.05 1.44
C VAL A 131 -31.76 -17.74 1.06
N PRO A 132 -31.24 -16.57 1.48
CA PRO A 132 -31.81 -15.29 1.07
C PRO A 132 -31.78 -15.09 -0.45
N ASP A 133 -32.78 -14.40 -1.01
CA ASP A 133 -32.90 -14.17 -2.47
C ASP A 133 -31.63 -13.55 -3.09
N TRP A 134 -30.92 -12.69 -2.35
CA TRP A 134 -29.68 -12.07 -2.81
C TRP A 134 -28.49 -13.02 -2.88
N ALA A 135 -28.55 -14.15 -2.16
CA ALA A 135 -27.52 -15.18 -2.06
C ALA A 135 -27.82 -16.43 -2.91
N ASP A 136 -28.93 -16.45 -3.66
CA ASP A 136 -29.38 -17.60 -4.45
C ASP A 136 -28.33 -18.08 -5.47
N LYS A 137 -27.54 -17.15 -6.02
CA LYS A 137 -26.47 -17.45 -6.99
C LYS A 137 -25.10 -17.66 -6.35
N LEU A 138 -24.97 -17.42 -5.05
CA LEU A 138 -23.70 -17.63 -4.35
C LEU A 138 -23.50 -19.13 -4.13
N PRO A 139 -22.32 -19.68 -4.49
CA PRO A 139 -21.94 -21.04 -4.09
C PRO A 139 -22.06 -21.22 -2.57
N GLU A 140 -22.48 -22.40 -2.12
CA GLU A 140 -22.62 -22.73 -0.69
C GLU A 140 -21.30 -22.52 0.09
N GLU A 141 -20.16 -22.69 -0.60
CA GLU A 141 -18.81 -22.44 -0.08
C GLU A 141 -18.59 -20.99 0.36
N LEU A 142 -19.37 -20.05 -0.19
CA LEU A 142 -19.33 -18.63 0.15
C LEU A 142 -20.39 -18.21 1.17
N TYR A 143 -21.16 -19.14 1.77
CA TYR A 143 -22.14 -18.78 2.80
C TYR A 143 -21.49 -18.37 4.12
N SER A 144 -20.29 -18.87 4.39
CA SER A 144 -19.51 -18.45 5.55
C SER A 144 -18.03 -18.43 5.23
N ALA A 145 -17.33 -17.41 5.70
CA ALA A 145 -15.88 -17.36 5.65
C ALA A 145 -15.32 -16.72 6.91
N GLY A 146 -14.17 -17.21 7.35
CA GLY A 146 -13.46 -16.64 8.50
C GLY A 146 -12.81 -15.28 8.19
N PRO A 147 -12.27 -14.60 9.21
CA PRO A 147 -11.48 -13.39 9.03
C PRO A 147 -10.25 -13.62 8.12
N ASP A 148 -9.76 -12.53 7.51
CA ASP A 148 -8.57 -12.52 6.63
C ASP A 148 -8.68 -13.50 5.43
N THR A 149 -9.89 -13.69 4.91
CA THR A 149 -10.14 -14.57 3.76
C THR A 149 -9.74 -13.89 2.45
N ARG A 150 -9.05 -14.63 1.57
CA ARG A 150 -8.76 -14.16 0.22
C ARG A 150 -9.95 -14.40 -0.67
N THR A 151 -10.43 -13.34 -1.32
CA THR A 151 -11.54 -13.40 -2.27
C THR A 151 -11.05 -13.13 -3.69
N ALA A 152 -11.81 -13.62 -4.67
CA ALA A 152 -11.56 -13.38 -6.08
C ALA A 152 -12.86 -12.90 -6.74
N THR A 153 -12.77 -11.81 -7.50
CA THR A 153 -13.85 -11.30 -8.34
C THR A 153 -13.36 -11.28 -9.79
N PRO A 154 -13.65 -12.32 -10.58
CA PRO A 154 -13.26 -12.37 -11.98
C PRO A 154 -13.79 -11.16 -12.74
N VAL A 155 -13.02 -10.68 -13.72
CA VAL A 155 -13.45 -9.55 -14.55
C VAL A 155 -14.67 -10.00 -15.37
N PHE A 156 -15.75 -9.21 -15.31
CA PHE A 156 -17.05 -9.47 -15.94
C PHE A 156 -17.92 -10.59 -15.34
N ASP A 157 -17.44 -11.30 -14.31
CA ASP A 157 -18.18 -12.39 -13.64
C ASP A 157 -17.98 -12.34 -12.11
N GLY A 158 -17.75 -11.13 -11.59
CA GLY A 158 -17.48 -10.89 -10.18
C GLY A 158 -18.74 -10.77 -9.32
N ALA A 159 -18.53 -10.48 -8.04
CA ALA A 159 -19.59 -10.22 -7.08
C ALA A 159 -20.52 -9.10 -7.56
N GLN A 160 -21.82 -9.38 -7.51
CA GLN A 160 -22.87 -8.45 -7.89
C GLN A 160 -23.17 -7.47 -6.74
N GLU A 161 -23.81 -6.34 -7.05
CA GLU A 161 -24.11 -5.30 -6.06
C GLU A 161 -25.00 -5.82 -4.91
N ALA A 162 -26.02 -6.62 -5.24
CA ALA A 162 -26.93 -7.21 -4.26
C ALA A 162 -26.21 -8.21 -3.32
N GLU A 163 -25.31 -9.02 -3.87
CA GLU A 163 -24.49 -9.96 -3.10
C GLU A 163 -23.57 -9.20 -2.13
N LEU A 164 -22.91 -8.16 -2.61
CA LEU A 164 -21.99 -7.35 -1.81
C LEU A 164 -22.72 -6.62 -0.67
N GLN A 165 -23.91 -6.07 -0.93
CA GLN A 165 -24.74 -5.43 0.10
C GLN A 165 -25.24 -6.43 1.16
N GLY A 166 -25.66 -7.62 0.73
CA GLY A 166 -26.08 -8.70 1.63
C GLY A 166 -24.93 -9.20 2.51
N LEU A 167 -23.74 -9.38 1.92
CA LEU A 167 -22.54 -9.77 2.62
C LEU A 167 -22.08 -8.72 3.64
N LEU A 168 -22.14 -7.42 3.31
CA LEU A 168 -21.84 -6.35 4.27
C LEU A 168 -22.71 -6.44 5.53
N SER A 169 -23.99 -6.75 5.34
CA SER A 169 -24.96 -6.90 6.43
C SER A 169 -24.77 -8.19 7.25
N SER A 170 -23.93 -9.11 6.78
CA SER A 170 -23.67 -10.43 7.38
C SER A 170 -22.23 -10.57 7.90
N THR A 171 -21.52 -9.45 8.08
CA THR A 171 -20.13 -9.44 8.56
C THR A 171 -20.02 -9.89 10.01
N LEU A 172 -18.93 -10.60 10.32
CA LEU A 172 -18.67 -11.05 11.68
C LEU A 172 -18.29 -9.88 12.60
N ALA A 173 -18.68 -9.99 13.86
CA ALA A 173 -18.26 -9.07 14.90
C ALA A 173 -16.76 -9.20 15.21
N ASN A 174 -16.18 -8.14 15.76
CA ASN A 174 -14.80 -8.16 16.26
C ASN A 174 -14.68 -9.02 17.54
N ARG A 175 -13.48 -9.05 18.13
CA ARG A 175 -13.18 -9.80 19.37
C ARG A 175 -14.09 -9.43 20.55
N ASP A 176 -14.64 -8.23 20.56
CA ASP A 176 -15.44 -7.66 21.64
C ASP A 176 -16.96 -7.83 21.36
N GLY A 177 -17.32 -8.51 20.26
CA GLY A 177 -18.71 -8.78 19.89
C GLY A 177 -19.39 -7.62 19.15
N GLU A 178 -18.63 -6.62 18.70
CA GLU A 178 -19.14 -5.43 18.04
C GLU A 178 -18.95 -5.48 16.52
N VAL A 179 -19.98 -5.07 15.77
CA VAL A 179 -19.91 -4.92 14.31
C VAL A 179 -19.54 -3.48 13.98
N MET A 180 -18.34 -3.26 13.45
CA MET A 180 -17.79 -1.91 13.25
C MET A 180 -18.39 -1.17 12.05
N VAL A 181 -18.73 -1.90 10.99
CA VAL A 181 -19.22 -1.34 9.72
C VAL A 181 -20.65 -1.80 9.50
N ASN A 182 -21.54 -0.85 9.21
CA ASN A 182 -22.95 -1.13 8.97
C ASN A 182 -23.21 -1.72 7.56
N GLY A 183 -24.46 -2.08 7.27
CA GLY A 183 -24.87 -2.62 5.96
C GLY A 183 -24.65 -1.68 4.77
N ASP A 184 -24.46 -0.37 5.01
CA ASP A 184 -24.09 0.61 3.97
C ASP A 184 -22.58 0.68 3.72
N GLY A 185 -21.78 -0.14 4.41
CA GLY A 185 -20.33 -0.12 4.32
C GLY A 185 -19.70 1.11 4.98
N LYS A 186 -20.37 1.70 5.98
CA LYS A 186 -19.89 2.87 6.72
C LYS A 186 -19.72 2.56 8.21
N ALA A 187 -18.77 3.23 8.84
CA ALA A 187 -18.51 3.17 10.28
C ALA A 187 -18.54 4.57 10.90
N MET A 188 -18.84 4.65 12.19
CA MET A 188 -18.56 5.85 12.97
C MET A 188 -17.07 5.92 13.23
N LEU A 189 -16.47 7.08 12.96
CA LEU A 189 -15.06 7.35 13.25
C LEU A 189 -14.96 8.43 14.32
N PHE A 190 -13.85 8.41 15.05
CA PHE A 190 -13.46 9.45 15.99
C PHE A 190 -12.27 10.22 15.44
N ASP A 191 -12.24 11.53 15.66
CA ASP A 191 -11.10 12.37 15.30
C ASP A 191 -9.97 12.19 16.32
N GLY A 192 -8.82 11.65 15.88
CA GLY A 192 -7.63 11.45 16.73
C GLY A 192 -7.10 12.73 17.39
N ARG A 193 -7.40 13.90 16.83
CA ARG A 193 -6.93 15.18 17.37
C ARG A 193 -7.82 15.80 18.42
N SER A 194 -9.13 15.81 18.19
CA SER A 194 -10.10 16.40 19.12
C SER A 194 -10.68 15.38 20.10
N GLY A 195 -10.71 14.10 19.73
CA GLY A 195 -11.38 13.02 20.45
C GLY A 195 -12.89 12.93 20.18
N GLU A 196 -13.46 13.90 19.45
CA GLU A 196 -14.89 13.93 19.15
C GLU A 196 -15.25 12.96 18.01
N PRO A 197 -16.44 12.34 18.04
CA PRO A 197 -16.94 11.55 16.92
C PRO A 197 -17.20 12.45 15.70
N PHE A 198 -16.91 11.96 14.51
CA PHE A 198 -17.34 12.64 13.28
C PHE A 198 -18.88 12.70 13.24
N PRO A 199 -19.47 13.79 12.71
CA PRO A 199 -20.92 13.99 12.74
C PRO A 199 -21.70 13.01 11.86
N TYR A 200 -21.04 12.32 10.93
CA TYR A 200 -21.65 11.38 10.01
C TYR A 200 -20.78 10.13 9.86
N PRO A 201 -21.39 8.95 9.59
CA PRO A 201 -20.64 7.73 9.33
C PRO A 201 -19.89 7.83 8.00
N VAL A 202 -18.67 7.29 7.99
CA VAL A 202 -17.72 7.36 6.87
C VAL A 202 -17.51 5.97 6.29
N THR A 203 -17.39 5.86 4.97
CA THR A 203 -17.04 4.59 4.33
C THR A 203 -15.64 4.15 4.74
N VAL A 204 -15.53 2.96 5.32
CA VAL A 204 -14.28 2.35 5.77
C VAL A 204 -14.18 0.94 5.19
N GLY A 205 -12.97 0.52 4.87
CA GLY A 205 -12.71 -0.83 4.39
C GLY A 205 -11.24 -1.00 4.00
N TYR A 206 -10.96 -2.11 3.32
CA TYR A 206 -9.61 -2.45 2.89
C TYR A 206 -9.50 -2.28 1.38
N MET A 207 -8.53 -1.46 0.94
CA MET A 207 -8.24 -1.23 -0.47
C MET A 207 -6.79 -1.62 -0.76
N TYR A 208 -6.55 -2.26 -1.90
CA TYR A 208 -5.21 -2.62 -2.33
C TYR A 208 -4.51 -1.42 -3.00
N ILE A 209 -3.51 -0.88 -2.31
CA ILE A 209 -2.71 0.27 -2.77
C ILE A 209 -1.30 -0.17 -3.16
N MET A 210 -0.80 0.38 -4.27
CA MET A 210 0.53 0.14 -4.81
C MET A 210 1.41 1.38 -4.61
N LYS A 211 2.67 1.15 -4.22
CA LYS A 211 3.74 2.17 -4.28
C LYS A 211 4.32 2.18 -5.69
N LEU A 212 4.24 3.33 -6.37
CA LEU A 212 4.75 3.47 -7.74
C LEU A 212 6.22 3.89 -7.73
N HIS A 213 6.93 3.57 -8.80
CA HIS A 213 8.31 4.01 -9.04
C HIS A 213 8.35 5.46 -9.57
N HIS A 214 7.72 6.36 -8.82
CA HIS A 214 7.82 7.80 -8.96
C HIS A 214 7.99 8.33 -7.53
N LEU A 215 9.23 8.28 -7.06
CA LEU A 215 9.60 8.62 -5.69
C LEU A 215 10.15 10.04 -5.65
N VAL A 216 10.06 10.67 -4.49
CA VAL A 216 10.61 12.03 -4.32
C VAL A 216 12.14 12.05 -4.35
N ASP A 217 12.77 10.92 -4.04
CA ASP A 217 14.23 10.77 -3.99
C ASP A 217 14.86 10.47 -5.38
N ASP A 218 14.03 10.24 -6.41
CA ASP A 218 14.46 9.98 -7.81
C ASP A 218 14.42 11.27 -8.65
#